data_AF-A0A7C4U6A4-F1
#
_entry.id   AF-A0A7C4U6A4-F1
#
_cell.length_a   1.000
_cell.length_b   1.000
_cell.length_c   1.000
_cell.angle_alpha   90.00
_cell.angle_beta   90.00
_cell.angle_gamma   90.00
#
_symmetry.space_group_name_H-M   'P 1'
#
loop_
_entity.id
_entity.type
_entity.pdbx_description
1 polymer ?
#
loop_
_entity_poly.entity_id
_entity_poly.type
_entity_poly.pdbx_seq_one_letter_code
_entity_poly.pdbx_strand_id
1 'polypeptide(L)'
;YWYLVAANIGAVIMPWMVFYQQSAVADKGLKPEQYAAARWDTAVGAVLTQLIMAAVLMVTAAVLWAGRSTAPLNTVGQIAQALTPTLGETLGRTVFGLGILGAAMVAAIVVALAAAWGFGEVTGYKHSLEQHPAEAPWFYAVFSAGVIGGALVVAFVPDLVALSIGVEVMNALMLPLVLGFLVALAAKALPPEHRLRGGYFWLVIAVVALTAGLGVYGGLSSLFS
;
A
#
# COMPACT_ATOMS: atom_id res chain seq x y z
N TYR A 1 14.42 13.78 6.98
CA TYR A 1 13.57 13.19 8.04
C TYR A 1 12.10 13.25 7.66
N TRP A 2 11.52 14.43 7.44
CA TRP A 2 10.10 14.59 7.06
C TRP A 2 9.69 13.84 5.79
N TYR A 3 10.60 13.72 4.82
CA TYR A 3 10.39 12.91 3.63
C TYR A 3 10.11 11.43 3.94
N LEU A 4 10.90 10.82 4.84
CA LEU A 4 10.71 9.43 5.26
C LEU A 4 9.45 9.26 6.13
N VAL A 5 9.06 10.30 6.88
CA VAL A 5 7.79 10.32 7.61
C VAL A 5 6.61 10.33 6.64
N ALA A 6 6.64 11.16 5.60
CA ALA A 6 5.61 11.15 4.56
C ALA A 6 5.56 9.81 3.83
N ALA A 7 6.72 9.26 3.46
CA ALA A 7 6.82 7.95 2.84
C ALA A 7 6.18 6.87 3.73
N ASN A 8 6.53 6.84 5.03
CA ASN A 8 5.94 5.89 5.96
C ASN A 8 4.40 6.02 6.06
N ILE A 9 3.86 7.25 6.08
CA ILE A 9 2.41 7.47 6.07
C ILE A 9 1.78 6.94 4.77
N GLY A 10 2.38 7.25 3.62
CA GLY A 10 1.88 6.82 2.31
C GLY A 10 2.07 5.33 2.02
N ALA A 11 3.02 4.67 2.68
CA ALA A 11 3.20 3.22 2.66
C ALA A 11 2.07 2.49 3.41
N VAL A 12 1.54 3.11 4.47
CA VAL A 12 0.45 2.53 5.28
C VAL A 12 -0.92 2.82 4.65
N ILE A 13 -1.13 4.05 4.18
CA ILE A 13 -2.40 4.47 3.59
C ILE A 13 -2.20 4.73 2.10
N MET A 14 -2.48 3.71 1.30
CA MET A 14 -2.37 3.81 -0.15
C MET A 14 -3.72 4.16 -0.77
N PRO A 15 -3.81 5.19 -1.64
CA PRO A 15 -5.03 5.56 -2.36
C PRO A 15 -5.74 4.36 -3.00
N TRP A 16 -4.99 3.52 -3.70
CA TRP A 16 -5.54 2.35 -4.41
C TRP A 16 -6.10 1.28 -3.45
N MET A 17 -5.59 1.19 -2.21
CA MET A 17 -6.08 0.23 -1.22
C MET A 17 -7.52 0.52 -0.81
N VAL A 18 -7.90 1.81 -0.75
CA VAL A 18 -9.27 2.22 -0.40
C VAL A 18 -10.24 1.76 -1.50
N PHE A 19 -9.90 1.97 -2.77
CA PHE A 19 -10.70 1.49 -3.90
C PHE A 19 -10.76 -0.04 -3.92
N TYR A 20 -9.63 -0.72 -3.75
CA TYR A 20 -9.58 -2.18 -3.68
C TYR A 20 -10.48 -2.74 -2.58
N GLN A 21 -10.43 -2.17 -1.37
CA GLN A 21 -11.29 -2.59 -0.27
C GLN A 21 -12.77 -2.34 -0.57
N GLN A 22 -13.12 -1.22 -1.21
CA GLN A 22 -14.50 -0.93 -1.61
C GLN A 22 -15.02 -1.95 -2.62
N SER A 23 -14.26 -2.23 -3.69
CA SER A 23 -14.66 -3.21 -4.71
C SER A 23 -14.70 -4.63 -4.15
N ALA A 24 -13.75 -5.00 -3.27
CA ALA A 24 -13.75 -6.31 -2.60
C ALA A 24 -14.95 -6.51 -1.66
N VAL A 25 -15.36 -5.47 -0.93
CA VAL A 25 -16.55 -5.50 -0.08
C VAL A 25 -17.82 -5.61 -0.91
N ALA A 26 -17.89 -4.89 -2.04
CA ALA A 26 -19.00 -4.95 -2.97
C ALA A 26 -19.14 -6.34 -3.63
N ASP A 27 -18.03 -6.92 -4.08
CA ASP A 27 -17.99 -8.24 -4.73
C ASP A 27 -18.35 -9.38 -3.77
N LYS A 28 -17.89 -9.31 -2.51
CA LYS A 28 -18.28 -10.26 -1.45
C LYS A 28 -19.76 -10.20 -1.08
N GLY A 29 -20.50 -9.16 -1.50
CA GLY A 29 -21.92 -8.99 -1.18
C GLY A 29 -22.20 -8.91 0.33
N LEU A 30 -21.29 -8.28 1.10
CA LEU A 30 -21.39 -8.21 2.56
C LEU A 30 -22.71 -7.56 2.99
N LYS A 31 -23.45 -8.28 3.84
CA LYS A 31 -24.71 -7.80 4.42
C LYS A 31 -24.45 -6.90 5.64
N PRO A 32 -25.38 -6.00 6.01
CA PRO A 32 -25.20 -5.11 7.16
C PRO A 32 -24.85 -5.80 8.47
N GLU A 33 -25.34 -7.04 8.68
CA GLU A 33 -25.06 -7.82 9.88
C GLU A 33 -23.59 -8.26 9.98
N GLN A 34 -22.88 -8.31 8.85
CA GLN A 34 -21.48 -8.74 8.76
C GLN A 34 -20.49 -7.57 8.88
N TYR A 35 -20.97 -6.31 8.88
CA TYR A 35 -20.09 -5.14 8.95
C TYR A 35 -19.27 -5.07 10.24
N ALA A 36 -19.83 -5.51 11.37
CA ALA A 36 -19.09 -5.55 12.62
C ALA A 36 -17.91 -6.54 12.56
N ALA A 37 -18.15 -7.74 12.01
CA ALA A 37 -17.11 -8.75 11.83
C ALA A 37 -16.03 -8.28 10.84
N ALA A 38 -16.43 -7.70 9.71
CA ALA A 38 -15.49 -7.16 8.71
C ALA A 38 -14.61 -6.02 9.27
N ARG A 39 -15.17 -5.17 10.14
CA ARG A 39 -14.41 -4.13 10.83
C ARG A 39 -13.38 -4.71 11.80
N TRP A 40 -13.76 -5.74 12.55
CA TRP A 40 -12.84 -6.43 13.45
C TRP A 40 -11.72 -7.14 12.71
N ASP A 41 -12.05 -7.83 11.61
CA ASP A 41 -11.07 -8.48 10.74
C ASP A 41 -10.04 -7.46 10.20
N THR A 42 -10.52 -6.33 9.71
CA THR A 42 -9.66 -5.23 9.24
C THR A 42 -8.80 -4.64 10.37
N ALA A 43 -9.37 -4.45 11.57
CA ALA A 43 -8.65 -3.90 12.70
C ALA A 43 -7.56 -4.84 13.22
N VAL A 44 -7.87 -6.13 13.36
CA VAL A 44 -6.89 -7.15 13.77
C VAL A 44 -5.79 -7.28 12.71
N GLY A 45 -6.17 -7.31 11.42
CA GLY A 45 -5.22 -7.31 10.32
C GLY A 45 -4.28 -6.10 10.35
N ALA A 46 -4.81 -4.89 10.56
CA ALA A 46 -4.02 -3.66 10.64
C ALA A 46 -3.05 -3.65 11.84
N VAL A 47 -3.47 -4.16 13.00
CA VAL A 47 -2.59 -4.27 14.18
C VAL A 47 -1.48 -5.29 13.92
N LEU A 48 -1.82 -6.46 13.37
CA LEU A 48 -0.85 -7.49 13.07
C LEU A 48 0.20 -7.02 12.06
N THR A 49 -0.22 -6.35 10.98
CA THR A 49 0.72 -5.82 9.98
C THR A 49 1.63 -4.75 10.57
N GLN A 50 1.12 -3.91 11.47
CA GLN A 50 1.96 -2.93 12.16
C GLN A 50 2.96 -3.56 13.14
N LEU A 51 2.57 -4.61 13.86
CA LEU A 51 3.49 -5.36 14.71
C LEU A 51 4.63 -5.98 13.90
N ILE A 52 4.31 -6.56 12.73
CA ILE A 52 5.31 -7.12 11.82
C ILE A 52 6.24 -6.01 11.31
N MET A 53 5.68 -4.87 10.87
CA MET A 53 6.47 -3.72 10.41
C MET A 53 7.44 -3.23 11.49
N ALA A 54 6.95 -3.06 12.73
CA ALA A 54 7.77 -2.65 13.85
C ALA A 54 8.87 -3.66 14.17
N ALA A 55 8.55 -4.96 14.16
CA ALA A 55 9.52 -6.03 14.38
C ALA A 55 10.64 -6.01 13.31
N VAL A 56 10.28 -5.92 12.04
CA VAL A 56 11.26 -5.86 10.93
C VAL A 56 12.13 -4.61 11.03
N LEU A 57 11.55 -3.46 11.36
CA LEU A 57 12.30 -2.21 11.56
C LEU A 57 13.29 -2.32 12.72
N MET A 58 12.85 -2.84 13.87
CA MET A 58 13.72 -3.04 15.04
C MET A 58 14.86 -4.02 14.76
N VAL A 59 14.56 -5.15 14.12
CA VAL A 59 15.59 -6.13 13.72
C VAL A 59 16.57 -5.50 12.75
N THR A 60 16.10 -4.79 11.73
CA THR A 60 16.96 -4.12 10.74
C THR A 60 17.86 -3.09 11.41
N ALA A 61 17.31 -2.26 12.30
CA ALA A 61 18.08 -1.27 13.05
C ALA A 61 19.15 -1.94 13.95
N ALA A 62 18.79 -3.01 14.67
CA ALA A 62 19.71 -3.73 15.54
C ALA A 62 20.87 -4.36 14.76
N VAL A 63 20.58 -4.96 13.60
CA VAL A 63 21.59 -5.59 12.73
C VAL A 63 22.55 -4.56 12.15
N LEU A 64 22.02 -3.45 11.60
CA LEU A 64 22.84 -2.39 11.03
C LEU A 64 23.73 -1.71 12.09
N TRP A 65 23.17 -1.49 13.29
CA TRP A 65 23.91 -0.92 14.42
C TRP A 65 25.02 -1.84 14.90
N ALA A 66 24.72 -3.13 15.10
CA ALA A 66 25.71 -4.12 15.56
C ALA A 66 26.83 -4.35 14.54
N GLY A 67 26.50 -4.37 13.24
CA GLY A 67 27.46 -4.56 12.15
C GLY A 67 28.31 -3.33 11.82
N ARG A 68 28.01 -2.15 12.42
CA ARG A 68 28.61 -0.84 12.05
C ARG A 68 28.61 -0.59 10.54
N SER A 69 27.63 -1.14 9.83
CA SER A 69 27.62 -1.11 8.37
C SER A 69 27.22 0.28 7.88
N THR A 70 28.10 0.91 7.11
CA THR A 70 27.82 2.14 6.35
C THR A 70 27.54 1.83 4.89
N ALA A 71 27.24 0.57 4.56
CA ALA A 71 26.98 0.16 3.19
C ALA A 71 25.72 0.86 2.65
N PRO A 72 25.72 1.28 1.36
CA PRO A 72 24.53 1.85 0.75
C PRO A 72 23.39 0.83 0.75
N LEU A 73 22.16 1.30 1.04
CA LEU A 73 20.93 0.51 1.11
C LEU A 73 19.97 0.93 0.00
N ASN A 74 20.50 1.07 -1.22
CA ASN A 74 19.78 1.65 -2.36
C ASN A 74 19.00 0.59 -3.15
N THR A 75 19.24 -0.70 -2.86
CA THR A 75 18.57 -1.82 -3.52
C THR A 75 18.17 -2.92 -2.54
N VAL A 76 17.15 -3.70 -2.89
CA VAL A 76 16.71 -4.87 -2.11
C VAL A 76 17.86 -5.88 -1.92
N GLY A 77 18.72 -6.04 -2.94
CA GLY A 77 19.88 -6.92 -2.86
C GLY A 77 20.91 -6.46 -1.81
N GLN A 78 21.15 -5.15 -1.69
CA GLN A 78 22.03 -4.59 -0.67
C GLN A 78 21.45 -4.75 0.73
N ILE A 79 20.14 -4.53 0.90
CA ILE A 79 19.45 -4.77 2.16
C ILE A 79 19.54 -6.25 2.56
N ALA A 80 19.31 -7.17 1.62
CA ALA A 80 19.44 -8.61 1.85
C ALA A 80 20.85 -8.97 2.34
N GLN A 81 21.88 -8.44 1.69
CA GLN A 81 23.28 -8.68 2.04
C GLN A 81 23.66 -8.09 3.40
N ALA A 82 23.08 -6.95 3.79
CA ALA A 82 23.29 -6.37 5.10
C ALA A 82 22.62 -7.17 6.23
N LEU A 83 21.48 -7.80 5.97
CA LEU A 83 20.70 -8.55 6.96
C LEU A 83 21.05 -10.04 7.08
N THR A 84 21.60 -10.62 6.01
CA THR A 84 21.97 -12.04 5.95
C THR A 84 22.98 -12.49 7.03
N PRO A 85 24.07 -11.76 7.35
CA PRO A 85 25.15 -12.27 8.17
C PRO A 85 24.73 -12.60 9.61
N THR A 86 23.74 -11.89 10.15
CA THR A 86 23.26 -12.07 11.53
C THR A 86 22.33 -13.26 11.72
N LEU A 87 21.76 -13.79 10.63
CA LEU A 87 20.85 -14.96 10.65
C LEU A 87 21.56 -16.26 10.20
N GLY A 88 22.84 -16.18 9.83
CA GLY A 88 23.60 -17.24 9.17
C GLY A 88 23.48 -17.15 7.64
N GLU A 89 24.60 -17.23 6.91
CA GLU A 89 24.63 -16.92 5.47
C GLU A 89 23.65 -17.74 4.62
N THR A 90 23.50 -19.02 4.92
CA THR A 90 22.62 -19.92 4.16
C THR A 90 21.15 -19.71 4.52
N LEU A 91 20.81 -19.75 5.82
CA LEU A 91 19.43 -19.62 6.28
C LEU A 91 18.87 -18.21 6.04
N GLY A 92 19.67 -17.17 6.32
CA GLY A 92 19.30 -15.78 6.09
C GLY A 92 18.98 -15.47 4.64
N ARG A 93 19.82 -15.94 3.69
CA ARG A 93 19.57 -15.76 2.24
C ARG A 93 18.30 -16.48 1.80
N THR A 94 18.10 -17.72 2.23
CA THR A 94 16.93 -18.50 1.79
C THR A 94 15.64 -17.93 2.35
N VAL A 95 15.59 -17.61 3.65
CA VAL A 95 14.39 -17.03 4.29
C VAL A 95 14.07 -15.65 3.72
N PHE A 96 15.08 -14.79 3.54
CA PHE A 96 14.87 -13.47 2.96
C PHE A 96 14.41 -13.56 1.50
N GLY A 97 15.06 -14.41 0.69
CA GLY A 97 14.68 -14.63 -0.71
C GLY A 97 13.25 -15.15 -0.85
N LEU A 98 12.88 -16.16 -0.06
CA LEU A 98 11.50 -16.68 -0.05
C LEU A 98 10.50 -15.63 0.43
N GLY A 99 10.85 -14.82 1.43
CA GLY A 99 10.01 -13.73 1.93
C GLY A 99 9.74 -12.67 0.86
N ILE A 100 10.79 -12.21 0.16
CA ILE A 100 10.66 -11.23 -0.92
C ILE A 100 9.86 -11.81 -2.10
N LEU A 101 10.10 -13.07 -2.49
CA LEU A 101 9.34 -13.73 -3.55
C LEU A 101 7.85 -13.85 -3.19
N GLY A 102 7.55 -14.28 -1.97
CA GLY A 102 6.18 -14.38 -1.47
C GLY A 102 5.47 -13.02 -1.47
N ALA A 103 6.13 -11.98 -0.94
CA ALA A 103 5.59 -10.62 -0.92
C ALA A 103 5.35 -10.08 -2.34
N ALA A 104 6.28 -10.29 -3.27
CA ALA A 104 6.15 -9.87 -4.65
C ALA A 104 4.99 -10.57 -5.37
N MET A 105 4.81 -11.87 -5.13
CA MET A 105 3.72 -12.64 -5.73
C MET A 105 2.35 -12.16 -5.23
N VAL A 106 2.21 -11.93 -3.92
CA VAL A 106 0.97 -11.39 -3.34
C VAL A 106 0.69 -10.00 -3.89
N ALA A 107 1.70 -9.13 -3.96
CA ALA A 107 1.56 -7.80 -4.53
C ALA A 107 1.10 -7.84 -6.00
N ALA A 108 1.67 -8.73 -6.81
CA ALA A 108 1.28 -8.91 -8.21
C ALA A 108 -0.19 -9.32 -8.36
N ILE A 109 -0.67 -10.25 -7.53
CA ILE A 109 -2.07 -10.70 -7.53
C ILE A 109 -3.01 -9.54 -7.13
N VAL A 110 -2.69 -8.82 -6.06
CA VAL A 110 -3.51 -7.70 -5.58
C VAL A 110 -3.59 -6.58 -6.62
N VAL A 111 -2.47 -6.23 -7.25
CA VAL A 111 -2.43 -5.21 -8.31
C VAL A 111 -3.24 -5.66 -9.53
N ALA A 112 -3.15 -6.93 -9.93
CA ALA A 112 -3.95 -7.48 -11.03
C ALA A 112 -5.45 -7.42 -10.75
N LEU A 113 -5.87 -7.77 -9.53
CA LEU A 113 -7.26 -7.67 -9.09
C LEU A 113 -7.75 -6.21 -9.04
N ALA A 114 -6.94 -5.31 -8.46
CA ALA A 114 -7.26 -3.89 -8.40
C ALA A 114 -7.40 -3.27 -9.80
N ALA A 115 -6.52 -3.65 -10.73
CA ALA A 115 -6.62 -3.23 -12.12
C ALA A 115 -7.91 -3.78 -12.77
N ALA A 116 -8.22 -5.07 -12.60
CA ALA A 116 -9.43 -5.68 -13.15
C ALA A 116 -10.70 -4.98 -12.67
N TRP A 117 -10.83 -4.72 -11.36
CA TRP A 117 -11.98 -4.01 -10.80
C TRP A 117 -12.04 -2.55 -11.22
N GLY A 118 -10.93 -1.82 -11.17
CA GLY A 118 -10.88 -0.42 -11.60
C GLY A 118 -11.26 -0.24 -13.08
N PHE A 119 -10.78 -1.13 -13.96
CA PHE A 119 -11.18 -1.11 -15.36
C PHE A 119 -12.65 -1.51 -15.56
N GLY A 120 -13.15 -2.52 -14.83
CA GLY A 120 -14.56 -2.93 -14.87
C GLY A 120 -15.52 -1.81 -14.46
N GLU A 121 -15.15 -1.00 -13.47
CA GLU A 121 -15.92 0.17 -13.02
C GLU A 121 -15.94 1.30 -14.07
N VAL A 122 -14.83 1.57 -14.75
CA VAL A 122 -14.73 2.65 -15.77
C VAL A 122 -15.39 2.26 -17.09
N THR A 123 -15.25 0.99 -17.51
CA THR A 123 -15.77 0.51 -18.81
C THR A 123 -17.22 0.03 -18.74
N GLY A 124 -17.79 -0.09 -17.53
CA GLY A 124 -19.17 -0.55 -17.32
C GLY A 124 -19.40 -2.03 -17.64
N TYR A 125 -18.36 -2.76 -18.07
CA TYR A 125 -18.38 -4.18 -18.33
C TYR A 125 -17.75 -4.93 -17.16
N LYS A 126 -18.52 -5.82 -16.53
CA LYS A 126 -18.02 -6.79 -15.54
C LYS A 126 -17.14 -7.82 -16.27
N HIS A 127 -15.89 -7.47 -16.55
CA HIS A 127 -14.92 -8.41 -17.11
C HIS A 127 -13.96 -8.82 -15.99
N SER A 128 -14.30 -9.96 -15.39
CA SER A 128 -13.54 -10.65 -14.37
C SER A 128 -12.29 -11.30 -14.97
N LEU A 129 -11.26 -11.52 -14.15
CA LEU A 129 -10.04 -12.29 -14.45
C LEU A 129 -10.31 -13.75 -14.87
N GLU A 130 -11.56 -14.20 -14.84
CA GLU A 130 -11.99 -15.52 -15.32
C GLU A 130 -12.18 -15.62 -16.84
N GLN A 131 -12.15 -14.49 -17.57
CA GLN A 131 -12.34 -14.50 -19.03
C GLN A 131 -11.01 -14.73 -19.78
N HIS A 132 -11.11 -15.50 -20.87
CA HIS A 132 -9.96 -15.93 -21.67
C HIS A 132 -9.18 -14.71 -22.19
N PRO A 133 -7.84 -14.78 -22.36
CA PRO A 133 -7.03 -13.70 -22.94
C PRO A 133 -7.52 -13.18 -24.31
N ALA A 134 -8.30 -13.99 -25.02
CA ALA A 134 -8.92 -13.66 -26.29
C ALA A 134 -10.23 -12.84 -26.17
N GLU A 135 -10.86 -12.79 -24.99
CA GLU A 135 -12.16 -12.13 -24.77
C GLU A 135 -12.00 -10.67 -24.32
N ALA A 136 -10.85 -10.31 -23.72
CA ALA A 136 -10.55 -8.94 -23.26
C ALA A 136 -9.14 -8.45 -23.68
N PRO A 137 -8.83 -8.40 -24.99
CA PRO A 137 -7.48 -8.07 -25.49
C PRO A 137 -6.97 -6.70 -25.02
N TRP A 138 -7.87 -5.73 -24.81
CA TRP A 138 -7.50 -4.40 -24.33
C TRP A 138 -7.06 -4.39 -22.86
N PHE A 139 -7.72 -5.16 -21.99
CA PHE A 139 -7.34 -5.28 -20.58
C PHE A 139 -5.94 -5.89 -20.44
N TYR A 140 -5.70 -7.01 -21.12
CA TYR A 140 -4.39 -7.66 -21.12
C TYR A 140 -3.32 -6.79 -21.77
N ALA A 141 -3.65 -5.99 -22.79
CA ALA A 141 -2.71 -5.05 -23.40
C ALA A 141 -2.29 -3.93 -22.43
N VAL A 142 -3.25 -3.28 -21.75
CA VAL A 142 -2.93 -2.19 -20.80
C VAL A 142 -2.24 -2.74 -19.55
N PHE A 143 -2.68 -3.88 -19.04
CA PHE A 143 -2.01 -4.56 -17.92
C PHE A 143 -0.58 -4.96 -18.28
N SER A 144 -0.37 -5.60 -19.44
CA SER A 144 0.97 -5.97 -19.91
C SER A 144 1.84 -4.75 -20.17
N ALA A 145 1.29 -3.67 -20.75
CA ALA A 145 2.00 -2.41 -20.93
C ALA A 145 2.40 -1.78 -19.59
N GLY A 146 1.54 -1.84 -18.57
CA GLY A 146 1.85 -1.40 -17.21
C GLY A 146 2.96 -2.23 -16.56
N VAL A 147 2.90 -3.56 -16.69
CA VAL A 147 3.92 -4.48 -16.16
C VAL A 147 5.27 -4.28 -16.86
N ILE A 148 5.26 -4.21 -18.20
CA ILE A 148 6.48 -3.96 -18.99
C ILE A 148 7.03 -2.57 -18.68
N GLY A 149 6.18 -1.54 -18.62
CA GLY A 149 6.58 -0.19 -18.26
C GLY A 149 7.22 -0.13 -16.88
N GLY A 150 6.60 -0.77 -15.88
CA GLY A 150 7.16 -0.89 -14.54
C GLY A 150 8.50 -1.64 -14.53
N ALA A 151 8.60 -2.75 -15.27
CA ALA A 151 9.84 -3.51 -15.39
C ALA A 151 10.97 -2.69 -16.05
N LEU A 152 10.65 -1.91 -17.08
CA LEU A 152 11.62 -1.01 -17.72
C LEU A 152 12.07 0.08 -16.74
N VAL A 153 11.15 0.73 -16.04
CA VAL A 153 11.51 1.75 -15.02
C VAL A 153 12.44 1.15 -13.96
N VAL A 154 12.11 -0.02 -13.44
CA VAL A 154 12.95 -0.75 -12.46
C VAL A 154 14.32 -1.12 -13.05
N ALA A 155 14.39 -1.47 -14.34
CA ALA A 155 15.65 -1.84 -14.98
C ALA A 155 16.60 -0.64 -15.21
N PHE A 156 16.07 0.57 -15.37
CA PHE A 156 16.87 1.77 -15.66
C PHE A 156 17.14 2.65 -14.44
N VAL A 157 16.42 2.47 -13.33
CA VAL A 157 16.61 3.26 -12.11
C VAL A 157 17.66 2.60 -11.20
N PRO A 158 18.79 3.28 -10.90
CA PRO A 158 19.86 2.71 -10.08
C PRO A 158 19.52 2.65 -8.58
N ASP A 159 18.64 3.53 -8.10
CA ASP A 159 18.20 3.59 -6.71
C ASP A 159 16.71 3.24 -6.62
N LEU A 160 16.46 1.93 -6.47
CA LEU A 160 15.12 1.38 -6.33
C LEU A 160 14.45 1.83 -5.04
N VAL A 161 15.24 2.05 -3.98
CA VAL A 161 14.73 2.49 -2.69
C VAL A 161 14.26 3.94 -2.77
N ALA A 162 15.02 4.83 -3.40
CA ALA A 162 14.59 6.21 -3.63
C ALA A 162 13.32 6.28 -4.50
N LEU A 163 13.22 5.42 -5.52
CA LEU A 163 12.00 5.30 -6.33
C LEU A 163 10.80 4.88 -5.48
N SER A 164 10.95 3.83 -4.65
CA SER A 164 9.90 3.37 -3.75
C SER A 164 9.46 4.45 -2.76
N ILE A 165 10.41 5.14 -2.12
CA ILE A 165 10.12 6.24 -1.19
C ILE A 165 9.37 7.37 -1.92
N GLY A 166 9.75 7.68 -3.16
CA GLY A 166 9.06 8.67 -3.99
C GLY A 166 7.59 8.31 -4.27
N VAL A 167 7.32 7.04 -4.60
CA VAL A 167 5.96 6.53 -4.81
C VAL A 167 5.15 6.60 -3.51
N GLU A 168 5.75 6.26 -2.38
CA GLU A 168 5.10 6.36 -1.07
C GLU A 168 4.78 7.82 -0.70
N VAL A 169 5.68 8.77 -0.97
CA VAL A 169 5.40 10.19 -0.75
C VAL A 169 4.28 10.67 -1.66
N MET A 170 4.25 10.25 -2.93
CA MET A 170 3.14 10.55 -3.82
C MET A 170 1.80 10.02 -3.27
N ASN A 171 1.77 8.79 -2.73
CA ASN A 171 0.58 8.26 -2.06
C ASN A 171 0.16 9.14 -0.88
N ALA A 172 1.11 9.62 -0.07
CA ALA A 172 0.84 10.52 1.05
C ALA A 172 0.23 11.87 0.60
N LEU A 173 0.72 12.43 -0.51
CA LEU A 173 0.18 13.66 -1.11
C LEU A 173 -1.26 13.48 -1.64
N MET A 174 -1.65 12.26 -2.01
CA MET A 174 -3.01 11.94 -2.47
C MET A 174 -4.01 11.71 -1.33
N LEU A 175 -3.56 11.59 -0.07
CA LEU A 175 -4.41 11.34 1.09
C LEU A 175 -5.53 12.37 1.31
N PRO A 176 -5.30 13.70 1.19
CA PRO A 176 -6.37 14.67 1.36
C PRO A 176 -7.50 14.45 0.37
N LEU A 177 -7.17 14.04 -0.86
CA LEU A 177 -8.15 13.76 -1.91
C LEU A 177 -8.95 12.50 -1.56
N VAL A 178 -8.26 11.37 -1.33
CA VAL A 178 -8.92 10.08 -1.10
C VAL A 178 -9.71 10.05 0.20
N LEU A 179 -9.09 10.47 1.31
CA LEU A 179 -9.76 10.50 2.60
C LEU A 179 -10.85 11.58 2.64
N GLY A 180 -10.65 12.71 1.96
CA GLY A 180 -11.65 13.76 1.80
C GLY A 180 -12.90 13.24 1.10
N PHE A 181 -12.75 12.52 -0.01
CA PHE A 181 -13.88 11.86 -0.69
C PHE A 181 -14.55 10.81 0.18
N LEU A 182 -13.78 9.99 0.91
CA LEU A 182 -14.32 8.95 1.78
C LEU A 182 -15.16 9.56 2.92
N VAL A 183 -14.69 10.64 3.54
CA VAL A 183 -15.44 11.41 4.54
C VAL A 183 -16.69 12.03 3.92
N ALA A 184 -16.58 12.64 2.74
CA ALA A 184 -17.72 13.25 2.06
C ALA A 184 -18.81 12.22 1.73
N LEU A 185 -18.41 11.03 1.26
CA LEU A 185 -19.30 9.91 1.01
C LEU A 185 -19.95 9.42 2.31
N ALA A 186 -19.16 9.25 3.37
CA ALA A 186 -19.66 8.80 4.66
C ALA A 186 -20.64 9.80 5.32
N ALA A 187 -20.48 11.09 5.04
CA ALA A 187 -21.37 12.14 5.55
C ALA A 187 -22.65 12.32 4.70
N LYS A 188 -22.53 12.24 3.36
CA LYS A 188 -23.63 12.58 2.43
C LYS A 188 -24.34 11.38 1.82
N ALA A 189 -23.64 10.30 1.47
CA ALA A 189 -24.20 9.20 0.68
C ALA A 189 -24.72 8.03 1.53
N LEU A 190 -24.20 7.83 2.75
CA LEU A 190 -24.66 6.74 3.62
C LEU A 190 -26.12 6.95 4.09
N PRO A 191 -26.90 5.86 4.29
CA PRO A 191 -28.21 5.91 4.93
C PRO A 191 -28.15 6.58 6.31
N PRO A 192 -29.20 7.29 6.78
CA PRO A 192 -29.18 8.06 8.03
C PRO A 192 -28.76 7.26 9.27
N GLU A 193 -28.99 5.95 9.24
CA GLU A 193 -28.68 4.98 10.29
C GLU A 193 -27.18 4.67 10.42
N HIS A 194 -26.43 4.78 9.32
CA HIS A 194 -25.00 4.45 9.22
C HIS A 194 -24.11 5.69 9.02
N ARG A 195 -24.71 6.89 8.92
CA ARG A 195 -23.96 8.15 8.78
C ARG A 195 -23.12 8.41 10.01
N LEU A 196 -21.93 8.96 9.78
CA LEU A 196 -21.09 9.52 10.83
C LEU A 196 -21.85 10.66 11.53
N ARG A 197 -22.13 10.50 12.83
CA ARG A 197 -22.85 11.48 13.65
C ARG A 197 -22.14 11.73 14.98
N GLY A 198 -22.36 12.91 15.55
CA GLY A 198 -21.89 13.29 16.89
C GLY A 198 -20.36 13.37 17.02
N GLY A 199 -19.83 13.04 18.20
CA GLY A 199 -18.39 13.13 18.49
C GLY A 199 -17.50 12.22 17.63
N TYR A 200 -18.02 11.09 17.17
CA TYR A 200 -17.27 10.17 16.29
C TYR A 200 -16.97 10.80 14.93
N PHE A 201 -17.86 11.62 14.39
CA PHE A 201 -17.61 12.35 13.14
C PHE A 201 -16.42 13.29 13.29
N TRP A 202 -16.38 14.10 14.35
CA TRP A 202 -15.28 15.02 14.60
C TRP A 202 -13.96 14.32 14.86
N LEU A 203 -13.99 13.16 15.52
CA LEU A 203 -12.81 12.32 15.71
C LEU A 203 -12.27 11.82 14.36
N VAL A 204 -13.14 11.31 13.47
CA VAL A 204 -12.74 10.87 12.13
C VAL A 204 -12.16 12.04 11.32
N ILE A 205 -12.80 13.21 11.35
CA ILE A 205 -12.28 14.43 10.69
C ILE A 205 -10.91 14.80 11.24
N ALA A 206 -10.72 14.80 12.56
CA ALA A 206 -9.45 15.15 13.18
C ALA A 206 -8.34 14.17 12.78
N VAL A 207 -8.63 12.87 12.79
CA VAL A 207 -7.67 11.83 12.38
C VAL A 207 -7.30 11.98 10.90
N VAL A 208 -8.29 12.16 10.02
CA VAL A 208 -8.07 12.38 8.57
C VAL A 208 -7.28 13.66 8.32
N ALA A 209 -7.65 14.77 8.97
CA ALA A 209 -6.95 16.05 8.82
C ALA A 209 -5.50 15.96 9.33
N LEU A 210 -5.26 15.26 10.44
CA LEU A 210 -3.93 15.05 10.98
C LEU A 210 -3.08 14.19 10.03
N THR A 211 -3.59 13.04 9.58
CA THR A 211 -2.85 12.13 8.69
C THR A 211 -2.58 12.77 7.34
N ALA A 212 -3.60 13.37 6.72
CA ALA A 212 -3.45 14.07 5.45
C ALA A 212 -2.53 15.30 5.60
N GLY A 213 -2.66 16.06 6.68
CA GLY A 213 -1.82 17.22 6.97
C GLY A 213 -0.35 16.85 7.16
N LEU A 214 -0.06 15.80 7.92
CA LEU A 214 1.30 15.29 8.12
C LEU A 214 1.89 14.70 6.83
N GLY A 215 1.09 13.95 6.07
CA GLY A 215 1.51 13.40 4.77
C GLY A 215 1.85 14.49 3.76
N VAL A 216 0.99 15.51 3.63
CA VAL A 216 1.21 16.66 2.75
C VAL A 216 2.37 17.51 3.22
N TYR A 217 2.45 17.82 4.52
CA TYR A 217 3.55 18.59 5.07
C TYR A 217 4.88 17.89 4.83
N GLY A 218 4.97 16.59 5.09
CA GLY A 218 6.19 15.82 4.89
C GLY A 218 6.58 15.69 3.40
N GLY A 219 5.61 15.54 2.50
CA GLY A 219 5.87 15.46 1.05
C GLY A 219 6.15 16.79 0.37
N LEU A 220 5.56 17.90 0.84
CA LEU A 220 5.86 19.23 0.33
C LEU A 220 7.17 19.77 0.91
N SER A 221 7.42 19.60 2.21
CA SER A 221 8.68 20.04 2.82
C SER A 221 9.91 19.43 2.16
N SER A 222 9.79 18.21 1.63
CA SER A 222 10.86 17.57 0.86
C SER A 222 11.07 18.11 -0.56
N LEU A 223 10.09 18.81 -1.14
CA LEU A 223 10.27 19.48 -2.44
C LEU A 223 11.02 20.81 -2.29
N PHE A 224 11.06 21.37 -1.08
CA PHE A 224 11.66 22.67 -0.77
C PHE A 224 12.96 22.57 0.05
N SER A 225 13.48 21.36 0.31
CA SER A 225 14.70 21.08 1.07
C SER A 225 15.71 20.32 0.23
#